data_AF-A0A392MD40-F1
#
_entry.id   AF-A0A392MD40-F1
#
_cell.length_a   1.000
_cell.length_b   1.000
_cell.length_c   1.000
_cell.angle_alpha   90.00
_cell.angle_beta   90.00
_cell.angle_gamma   90.00
#
_symmetry.space_group_name_H-M   'P 1'
#
loop_
_entity.id
_entity.type
_entity.pdbx_description
1 polymer ?
#
loop_
_entity_poly.entity_id
_entity_poly.type
_entity_poly.pdbx_seq_one_letter_code
_entity_poly.pdbx_strand_id
1 'polypeptide(L)'
;MAIGNILGYATGSYSGWYKVFPFTLTPACNISCANLKSAFFLDIIFILITTYISIMAANEVPLGSSGAANAEAEESGGSAEEAFLWELFGTFRYFSKPIWVILSVTALTWIAWFPFLLFDTDWMGREIYGGEPNGGANYDTGVRMGALGLLLNSVVLGITSLLMERLCRKRGPGFVWGVANILMAICFVAMLVVTYVANTIGYLGKDLPPTRIVIYALTIFTILGFPLAITYSVPYALISTHIQSLGLGQGLSMGVLNLAIVLPQ
;
A
#
# COMPACT_ATOMS: atom_id res chain seq x y z
N MET A 1 3.03 7.48 5.16
CA MET A 1 2.71 6.57 4.05
C MET A 1 2.71 7.28 2.70
N ALA A 2 1.85 8.27 2.44
CA ALA A 2 1.73 8.89 1.11
C ALA A 2 3.05 9.42 0.49
N ILE A 3 3.87 10.14 1.26
CA ILE A 3 5.15 10.70 0.77
C ILE A 3 6.11 9.59 0.31
N GLY A 4 6.23 8.51 1.10
CA GLY A 4 7.07 7.36 0.74
C GLY A 4 6.60 6.70 -0.57
N ASN A 5 5.29 6.47 -0.70
CA ASN A 5 4.73 5.91 -1.93
C ASN A 5 4.98 6.82 -3.14
N ILE A 6 4.79 8.13 -3.01
CA ILE A 6 5.07 9.10 -4.08
C ILE A 6 6.54 9.01 -4.51
N LEU A 7 7.49 9.02 -3.57
CA LEU A 7 8.92 8.93 -3.87
C LEU A 7 9.30 7.58 -4.50
N GLY A 8 8.76 6.48 -3.99
CA GLY A 8 8.99 5.14 -4.52
C GLY A 8 8.48 5.00 -5.96
N TYR A 9 7.20 5.34 -6.20
CA TYR A 9 6.62 5.26 -7.54
C TYR A 9 7.22 6.29 -8.50
N ALA A 10 7.64 7.47 -8.03
CA ALA A 10 8.40 8.42 -8.83
C ALA A 10 9.69 7.79 -9.34
N THR A 11 10.42 7.13 -8.44
CA THR A 11 11.67 6.43 -8.75
C THR A 11 11.44 5.33 -9.78
N GLY A 12 10.36 4.55 -9.64
CA GLY A 12 9.99 3.51 -10.62
C GLY A 12 9.53 4.03 -11.99
N SER A 13 8.89 5.21 -12.04
CA SER A 13 8.42 5.81 -13.30
C SER A 13 9.54 6.43 -14.15
N TYR A 14 10.60 6.91 -13.48
CA TYR A 14 11.70 7.63 -14.11
C TYR A 14 12.75 6.67 -14.70
N SER A 15 13.01 6.75 -16.01
CA SER A 15 13.99 5.89 -16.69
C SER A 15 15.41 6.45 -16.74
N GLY A 16 15.67 7.63 -16.16
CA GLY A 16 16.93 8.33 -16.31
C GLY A 16 17.94 8.07 -15.19
N TRP A 17 17.68 7.16 -14.26
CA TRP A 17 18.54 6.95 -13.09
C TRP A 17 19.94 6.46 -13.45
N TYR A 18 20.07 5.64 -14.49
CA TYR A 18 21.37 5.19 -15.01
C TYR A 18 22.28 6.36 -15.45
N LYS A 19 21.75 7.57 -15.71
CA LYS A 19 22.57 8.76 -16.00
C LYS A 19 23.10 9.44 -14.74
N VAL A 20 22.37 9.35 -13.63
CA VAL A 20 22.76 9.89 -12.32
C VAL A 20 23.77 8.97 -11.66
N PHE A 21 23.58 7.65 -11.79
CA PHE A 21 24.48 6.62 -11.29
C PHE A 21 25.10 5.82 -12.46
N PRO A 22 26.02 6.40 -13.24
CA PRO A 22 26.55 5.77 -14.47
C PRO A 22 27.28 4.45 -14.23
N PHE A 23 27.78 4.21 -13.01
CA PHE A 23 28.40 2.94 -12.61
C PHE A 23 27.42 1.76 -12.51
N THR A 24 26.11 2.01 -12.60
CA THR A 24 25.08 0.96 -12.53
C THR A 24 24.89 0.23 -13.86
N LEU A 25 25.27 0.86 -14.98
CA LEU A 25 25.17 0.27 -16.31
C LEU A 25 26.39 -0.60 -16.60
N THR A 26 26.16 -1.87 -16.93
CA THR A 26 27.23 -2.82 -17.29
C THR A 26 26.81 -3.63 -18.51
N PRO A 27 27.74 -4.30 -19.22
CA PRO A 27 27.39 -5.13 -20.39
C PRO A 27 26.38 -6.26 -20.07
N ALA A 28 26.26 -6.66 -18.80
CA ALA A 28 25.33 -7.68 -18.33
C ALA A 28 24.01 -7.10 -17.78
N CYS A 29 23.89 -5.78 -17.61
CA CYS A 29 22.76 -5.11 -16.97
C CYS A 29 22.24 -4.00 -17.88
N ASN A 30 21.09 -4.24 -18.50
CA ASN A 30 20.42 -3.28 -19.39
C ASN A 30 19.92 -2.03 -18.61
N ILE A 31 19.35 -1.06 -19.33
CA ILE A 31 18.88 0.21 -18.74
C ILE A 31 17.88 -0.02 -17.59
N SER A 32 16.97 -0.98 -17.75
CA SER A 32 15.94 -1.30 -16.75
C SER A 32 16.57 -1.88 -15.48
N CYS A 33 17.52 -2.81 -15.62
CA CYS A 33 18.33 -3.34 -14.53
C CYS A 33 19.16 -2.24 -13.84
N ALA A 34 19.77 -1.33 -14.60
CA ALA A 34 20.58 -0.24 -14.06
C ALA A 34 19.72 0.77 -13.26
N ASN A 35 18.51 1.08 -13.75
CA ASN A 35 17.54 1.92 -13.03
C ASN A 35 17.07 1.26 -11.74
N LEU A 36 16.80 -0.05 -11.75
CA LEU A 36 16.43 -0.80 -10.55
C LEU A 36 17.55 -0.78 -9.52
N LYS A 37 18.79 -1.04 -9.94
CA LYS A 37 19.98 -0.95 -9.07
C LYS A 37 20.17 0.45 -8.48
N SER A 38 19.92 1.48 -9.28
CA SER A 38 19.96 2.88 -8.81
C SER A 38 18.90 3.17 -7.75
N ALA A 39 17.68 2.64 -7.91
CA ALA A 39 16.62 2.76 -6.92
C ALA A 39 17.02 2.13 -5.57
N PHE A 40 17.65 0.95 -5.59
CA PHE A 40 18.19 0.34 -4.37
C PHE A 40 19.25 1.19 -3.68
N PHE A 41 20.15 1.83 -4.44
CA PHE A 41 21.13 2.73 -3.84
C PHE A 41 20.49 3.96 -3.19
N LEU A 42 19.47 4.53 -3.83
CA LEU A 42 18.70 5.63 -3.25
C LEU A 42 18.01 5.19 -1.95
N ASP A 43 17.38 4.01 -1.94
CA ASP A 43 16.76 3.45 -0.75
C ASP A 43 17.75 3.29 0.41
N ILE A 44 18.94 2.74 0.15
CA ILE A 44 20.02 2.63 1.16
C ILE A 44 20.39 4.01 1.71
N ILE A 45 20.55 5.02 0.86
CA ILE A 45 20.88 6.39 1.29
C ILE A 45 19.75 6.95 2.17
N PHE A 46 18.49 6.79 1.75
CA PHE A 46 17.34 7.26 2.52
C PHE A 46 17.26 6.56 3.87
N ILE A 47 17.41 5.23 3.92
CA ILE A 47 17.40 4.44 5.16
C ILE A 47 18.51 4.92 6.10
N LEU A 48 19.74 5.14 5.61
CA LEU A 48 20.84 5.63 6.45
C LEU A 48 20.53 7.01 7.03
N ILE A 49 20.02 7.93 6.21
CA ILE A 49 19.66 9.28 6.65
C ILE A 49 18.54 9.23 7.68
N THR A 50 17.46 8.50 7.41
CA THR A 50 16.32 8.40 8.33
C THR A 50 16.72 7.71 9.62
N THR A 51 17.58 6.69 9.56
CA THR A 51 18.09 6.00 10.75
C THR A 51 18.94 6.95 11.59
N TYR A 52 19.84 7.71 10.96
CA TYR A 52 20.66 8.71 11.65
C TYR A 52 19.79 9.76 12.33
N ILE A 53 18.80 10.33 11.62
CA ILE A 53 17.88 11.32 12.19
C ILE A 53 17.11 10.73 13.37
N SER A 54 16.59 9.50 13.24
CA SER A 54 15.86 8.82 14.30
C SER A 54 16.73 8.61 15.55
N ILE A 55 17.97 8.15 15.38
CA ILE A 55 18.91 7.96 16.51
C ILE A 55 19.24 9.31 17.16
N MET A 56 19.46 10.36 16.38
CA MET A 56 19.79 11.68 16.92
C MET A 56 18.61 12.38 17.60
N ALA A 57 17.38 12.05 17.21
CA ALA A 57 16.16 12.59 17.79
C ALA A 57 15.65 11.80 19.00
N ALA A 58 16.11 10.55 19.18
CA ALA A 58 15.77 9.72 20.32
C ALA A 58 16.45 10.27 21.58
N ASN A 59 15.63 10.69 22.55
CA ASN A 59 16.12 11.03 23.88
C ASN A 59 16.21 9.76 24.70
N GLU A 60 17.42 9.22 24.85
CA GLU A 60 17.64 8.03 25.68
C GLU A 60 17.75 8.42 27.16
N VAL A 61 17.03 7.69 28.00
CA VAL A 61 17.19 7.78 29.46
C VAL A 61 18.39 6.91 29.85
N PRO A 62 19.37 7.43 30.61
CA PRO A 62 20.52 6.63 31.03
C PRO A 62 20.07 5.44 31.89
N LEU A 63 20.55 4.25 31.54
CA LEU A 63 20.30 2.96 32.21
C LEU A 63 20.62 2.92 33.72
N GLY A 64 21.17 3.99 34.31
CA GLY A 64 21.53 4.08 35.72
C GLY A 64 20.60 4.90 36.62
N SER A 65 19.51 5.49 36.13
CA SER A 65 18.72 6.46 36.90
C SER A 65 17.39 5.97 37.49
N SER A 66 17.11 4.66 37.47
CA SER A 66 15.95 4.10 38.18
C SER A 66 16.29 2.76 38.82
N GLY A 67 17.06 2.82 39.90
CA GLY A 67 16.91 1.85 40.96
C GLY A 67 15.52 2.03 41.59
N ALA A 68 14.72 0.97 41.52
CA ALA A 68 13.45 0.79 42.23
C ALA A 68 12.23 1.61 41.75
N ALA A 69 11.62 1.19 40.65
CA ALA A 69 10.15 1.18 40.55
C ALA A 69 9.70 0.13 39.52
N ASN A 70 9.19 -0.97 40.06
CA ASN A 70 8.37 -2.00 39.41
C ASN A 70 9.07 -2.93 38.41
N ALA A 71 9.27 -4.15 38.89
CA ALA A 71 9.42 -5.33 38.08
C ALA A 71 8.23 -5.47 37.12
N GLU A 72 8.44 -5.21 35.84
CA GLU A 72 7.59 -5.72 34.77
C GLU A 72 8.48 -6.13 33.59
N ALA A 73 8.60 -7.45 33.46
CA ALA A 73 8.90 -8.22 32.27
C ALA A 73 10.34 -8.20 31.71
N GLU A 74 11.19 -9.04 32.32
CA GLU A 74 12.04 -9.92 31.52
C GLU A 74 11.13 -10.83 30.65
N GLU A 75 10.76 -10.38 29.45
CA GLU A 75 10.05 -11.24 28.50
C GLU A 75 11.02 -12.21 27.83
N SER A 76 10.97 -13.43 28.32
CA SER A 76 11.23 -14.63 27.53
C SER A 76 10.39 -14.59 26.24
N GLY A 77 11.03 -14.27 25.12
CA GLY A 77 10.37 -14.00 23.83
C GLY A 77 9.51 -15.11 23.22
N GLY A 78 9.41 -16.29 23.84
CA GLY A 78 8.44 -17.33 23.47
C GLY A 78 7.14 -17.30 24.29
N SER A 79 7.22 -16.97 25.60
CA SER A 79 6.04 -16.97 26.48
C SER A 79 5.17 -15.73 26.28
N ALA A 80 5.78 -14.59 25.96
CA ALA A 80 5.09 -13.33 25.71
C ALA A 80 4.27 -13.36 24.42
N GLU A 81 4.83 -13.96 23.37
CA GLU A 81 4.19 -14.09 22.06
C GLU A 81 3.01 -15.07 22.11
N GLU A 82 3.18 -16.22 22.78
CA GLU A 82 2.08 -17.17 23.02
C GLU A 82 0.97 -16.59 23.90
N ALA A 83 1.33 -15.82 24.95
CA ALA A 83 0.34 -15.13 25.80
C ALA A 83 -0.44 -14.08 25.00
N PHE A 84 0.23 -13.29 24.16
CA PHE A 84 -0.40 -12.30 23.30
C PHE A 84 -1.35 -12.92 22.28
N LEU A 85 -0.96 -14.02 21.62
CA LEU A 85 -1.82 -14.73 20.67
C LEU A 85 -3.03 -15.34 21.37
N TRP A 86 -2.86 -15.91 22.57
CA TRP A 86 -3.97 -16.49 23.30
C TRP A 86 -4.97 -15.44 23.80
N GLU A 87 -4.47 -14.28 24.25
CA GLU A 87 -5.30 -13.12 24.57
C GLU A 87 -6.02 -12.57 23.32
N LEU A 88 -5.35 -12.52 22.17
CA LEU A 88 -5.94 -12.14 20.88
C LEU A 88 -7.09 -13.07 20.50
N PHE A 89 -6.88 -14.38 20.57
CA PHE A 89 -7.89 -15.37 20.24
C PHE A 89 -9.03 -15.40 21.26
N GLY A 90 -8.73 -15.25 22.55
CA GLY A 90 -9.72 -15.11 23.62
C GLY A 90 -10.61 -13.88 23.43
N THR A 91 -10.07 -12.82 22.85
CA THR A 91 -10.77 -11.56 22.60
C THR A 91 -11.84 -11.66 21.52
N PHE A 92 -11.70 -12.56 20.53
CA PHE A 92 -12.75 -12.82 19.52
C PHE A 92 -14.09 -13.22 20.14
N ARG A 93 -14.06 -13.85 21.33
CA ARG A 93 -15.26 -14.28 22.05
C ARG A 93 -16.11 -13.11 22.57
N TYR A 94 -15.50 -11.94 22.76
CA TYR A 94 -16.14 -10.74 23.29
C TYR A 94 -16.56 -9.75 22.20
N PHE A 95 -16.35 -10.09 20.92
CA PHE A 95 -16.68 -9.18 19.83
C PHE A 95 -18.17 -9.03 19.59
N SER A 96 -18.60 -7.77 19.63
CA SER A 96 -19.94 -7.37 19.26
C SER A 96 -20.15 -7.51 17.74
N LYS A 97 -21.42 -7.61 17.31
CA LYS A 97 -21.78 -7.69 15.87
C LYS A 97 -21.12 -6.60 15.00
N PRO A 98 -21.02 -5.33 15.41
CA PRO A 98 -20.32 -4.30 14.63
C PRO A 98 -18.85 -4.60 14.36
N ILE A 99 -18.13 -5.17 15.34
CA ILE A 99 -16.72 -5.53 15.19
C ILE A 99 -16.56 -6.63 14.14
N TRP A 100 -17.39 -7.67 14.21
CA TRP A 100 -17.39 -8.74 13.19
C TRP A 100 -17.66 -8.21 11.79
N VAL A 101 -18.61 -7.28 11.63
CA VAL A 101 -18.88 -6.65 10.33
C VAL A 101 -17.65 -5.88 9.83
N ILE A 102 -16.98 -5.11 10.68
CA ILE A 102 -15.77 -4.36 10.30
C ILE A 102 -14.67 -5.32 9.85
N LEU A 103 -14.42 -6.40 10.61
CA LEU A 103 -13.40 -7.40 10.29
C LEU A 103 -13.70 -8.12 8.97
N SER A 104 -14.94 -8.58 8.78
CA SER A 104 -15.33 -9.29 7.55
C SER A 104 -15.25 -8.39 6.32
N VAL A 105 -15.75 -7.16 6.39
CA VAL A 105 -15.68 -6.22 5.26
C VAL A 105 -14.22 -5.83 4.99
N THR A 106 -13.40 -5.66 6.03
CA THR A 106 -11.96 -5.41 5.86
C THR A 106 -11.27 -6.57 5.15
N ALA A 107 -11.49 -7.81 5.60
CA ALA A 107 -10.91 -9.00 4.97
C ALA A 107 -11.30 -9.09 3.48
N LEU A 108 -12.60 -8.95 3.16
CA LEU A 108 -13.09 -8.97 1.77
C LEU A 108 -12.50 -7.82 0.92
N THR A 109 -12.36 -6.63 1.51
CA THR A 109 -11.77 -5.47 0.81
C THR A 109 -10.31 -5.74 0.47
N TRP A 110 -9.55 -6.36 1.38
CA TRP A 110 -8.15 -6.68 1.17
C TRP A 110 -7.95 -7.84 0.18
N ILE A 111 -8.83 -8.84 0.15
CA ILE A 111 -8.88 -9.85 -0.94
C ILE A 111 -8.96 -9.18 -2.31
N ALA A 112 -9.73 -8.09 -2.43
CA ALA A 112 -9.85 -7.35 -3.69
C ALA A 112 -8.61 -6.50 -4.00
N TRP A 113 -7.96 -5.93 -2.98
CA TRP A 113 -6.76 -5.12 -3.15
C TRP A 113 -5.50 -5.93 -3.46
N PHE A 114 -5.35 -7.16 -2.93
CA PHE A 114 -4.10 -7.92 -3.11
C PHE A 114 -3.72 -8.16 -4.57
N PRO A 115 -4.62 -8.67 -5.44
CA PRO A 115 -4.30 -8.84 -6.85
C PRO A 115 -3.93 -7.53 -7.53
N PHE A 116 -4.62 -6.43 -7.18
CA PHE A 116 -4.29 -5.11 -7.72
C PHE A 116 -2.89 -4.67 -7.29
N LEU A 117 -2.58 -4.69 -5.99
CA LEU A 117 -1.29 -4.23 -5.46
C LEU A 117 -0.09 -5.06 -5.95
N LEU A 118 -0.31 -6.32 -6.31
CA LEU A 118 0.74 -7.21 -6.80
C LEU A 118 0.90 -7.17 -8.33
N PHE A 119 -0.18 -6.98 -9.08
CA PHE A 119 -0.20 -7.18 -10.53
C PHE A 119 -0.64 -5.94 -11.33
N ASP A 120 -0.89 -4.79 -10.72
CA ASP A 120 -1.31 -3.56 -11.41
C ASP A 120 -0.32 -3.09 -12.49
N THR A 121 0.96 -3.07 -12.19
CA THR A 121 2.04 -2.66 -13.10
C THR A 121 2.34 -3.73 -14.14
N ASP A 122 2.22 -5.01 -13.78
CA ASP A 122 2.28 -6.13 -14.72
C ASP A 122 1.11 -6.08 -15.72
N TRP A 123 -0.10 -5.81 -15.22
CA TRP A 123 -1.29 -5.58 -16.04
C TRP A 123 -1.08 -4.42 -17.02
N MET A 124 -0.49 -3.31 -16.60
CA MET A 124 -0.13 -2.22 -17.52
C MET A 124 0.92 -2.67 -18.55
N GLY A 125 1.92 -3.46 -18.15
CA GLY A 125 2.96 -3.99 -19.03
C GLY A 125 2.44 -4.98 -20.08
N ARG A 126 1.61 -5.93 -19.67
CA ARG A 126 1.15 -7.07 -20.49
C ARG A 126 -0.17 -6.79 -21.19
N GLU A 127 -1.19 -6.39 -20.44
CA GLU A 127 -2.55 -6.26 -20.97
C GLU A 127 -2.79 -4.93 -21.68
N ILE A 128 -2.10 -3.86 -21.28
CA ILE A 128 -2.22 -2.55 -21.94
C ILE A 128 -1.14 -2.35 -23.00
N TYR A 129 0.12 -2.64 -22.68
CA TYR A 129 1.25 -2.43 -23.58
C TYR A 129 1.62 -3.65 -24.44
N GLY A 130 1.01 -4.82 -24.21
CA GLY A 130 1.24 -6.02 -25.02
C GLY A 130 2.67 -6.55 -24.94
N GLY A 131 3.41 -6.24 -23.87
CA GLY A 131 4.81 -6.62 -23.70
C GLY A 131 4.98 -7.97 -22.99
N GLU A 132 6.08 -8.66 -23.29
CA GLU A 132 6.49 -9.88 -22.59
C GLU A 132 7.38 -9.56 -21.38
N PRO A 133 7.17 -10.20 -20.20
CA PRO A 133 7.89 -9.89 -18.95
C PRO A 133 9.42 -10.09 -19.01
N ASN A 134 9.92 -10.89 -19.97
CA ASN A 134 11.31 -11.33 -20.01
C ASN A 134 12.13 -10.74 -21.18
N GLY A 135 11.66 -9.70 -21.86
CA GLY A 135 12.47 -9.10 -22.93
C GLY A 135 11.85 -8.02 -23.81
N GLY A 136 10.67 -7.47 -23.49
CA GLY A 136 10.02 -6.47 -24.32
C GLY A 136 10.25 -5.03 -23.85
N ALA A 137 10.79 -4.15 -24.71
CA ALA A 137 10.85 -2.70 -24.44
C ALA A 137 9.45 -2.09 -24.16
N ASN A 138 8.41 -2.69 -24.73
CA ASN A 138 7.01 -2.31 -24.48
C ASN A 138 6.56 -2.67 -23.06
N TYR A 139 7.00 -3.81 -22.51
CA TYR A 139 6.70 -4.22 -21.15
C TYR A 139 7.31 -3.24 -20.15
N ASP A 140 8.60 -2.94 -20.28
CA ASP A 140 9.30 -1.97 -19.42
C ASP A 140 8.66 -0.58 -19.48
N THR A 141 8.21 -0.16 -20.67
CA THR A 141 7.49 1.10 -20.85
C THR A 141 6.13 1.07 -20.16
N GLY A 142 5.39 -0.03 -20.27
CA GLY A 142 4.11 -0.22 -19.61
C GLY A 142 4.24 -0.26 -18.09
N VAL A 143 5.21 -0.99 -17.53
CA VAL A 143 5.49 -1.02 -16.08
C VAL A 143 5.80 0.38 -15.55
N ARG A 144 6.61 1.16 -16.26
CA ARG A 144 6.92 2.55 -15.88
C ARG A 144 5.68 3.45 -15.91
N MET A 145 4.81 3.26 -16.90
CA MET A 145 3.54 3.99 -16.97
C MET A 145 2.56 3.54 -15.88
N GLY A 146 2.58 2.27 -15.49
CA GLY A 146 1.87 1.76 -14.32
C GLY A 146 2.36 2.43 -13.03
N ALA A 147 3.68 2.51 -12.84
CA ALA A 147 4.30 3.23 -11.74
C ALA A 147 3.92 4.72 -11.73
N LEU A 148 3.82 5.37 -12.89
CA LEU A 148 3.31 6.74 -12.99
C LEU A 148 1.84 6.83 -12.53
N GLY A 149 0.99 5.87 -12.91
CA GLY A 149 -0.39 5.79 -12.42
C GLY A 149 -0.46 5.63 -10.91
N LEU A 150 0.42 4.82 -10.32
CA LEU A 150 0.52 4.63 -8.86
C LEU A 150 1.10 5.84 -8.13
N LEU A 151 1.96 6.62 -8.78
CA LEU A 151 2.37 7.93 -8.28
C LEU A 151 1.16 8.88 -8.18
N LEU A 152 0.35 8.98 -9.25
CA LEU A 152 -0.86 9.82 -9.23
C LEU A 152 -1.88 9.33 -8.20
N ASN A 153 -2.06 8.01 -8.10
CA ASN A 153 -2.82 7.37 -7.03
C ASN A 153 -2.34 7.85 -5.65
N SER A 154 -1.03 7.81 -5.41
CA SER A 154 -0.44 8.19 -4.12
C SER A 154 -0.59 9.68 -3.79
N VAL A 155 -0.60 10.54 -4.80
CA VAL A 155 -0.94 11.97 -4.63
C VAL A 155 -2.39 12.14 -4.19
N VAL A 156 -3.34 11.49 -4.88
CA VAL A 156 -4.76 11.52 -4.48
C VAL A 156 -4.96 10.91 -3.10
N LEU A 157 -4.26 9.83 -2.78
CA LEU A 157 -4.26 9.22 -1.46
C LEU A 157 -3.78 10.20 -0.38
N GLY A 158 -2.68 10.90 -0.64
CA GLY A 158 -2.15 11.92 0.26
C GLY A 158 -3.14 13.07 0.50
N ILE A 159 -3.74 13.60 -0.56
CA ILE A 159 -4.77 14.65 -0.46
C ILE A 159 -5.99 14.14 0.31
N THR A 160 -6.45 12.94 0.00
CA THR A 160 -7.62 12.32 0.66
C THR A 160 -7.36 12.10 2.14
N SER A 161 -6.14 11.68 2.52
CA SER A 161 -5.73 11.51 3.90
C SER A 161 -5.83 12.82 4.70
N LEU A 162 -5.38 13.95 4.13
CA LEU A 162 -5.50 15.28 4.77
C LEU A 162 -6.96 15.74 4.92
N LEU A 163 -7.83 15.34 4.00
CA LEU A 163 -9.25 15.69 4.03
C LEU A 163 -10.11 14.71 4.83
N MET A 164 -9.54 13.59 5.28
CA MET A 164 -10.27 12.47 5.83
C MET A 164 -11.05 12.85 7.09
N GLU A 165 -10.43 13.58 8.01
CA GLU A 165 -11.09 14.03 9.24
C GLU A 165 -12.35 14.87 8.92
N ARG A 166 -12.24 15.78 7.95
CA ARG A 166 -13.37 16.62 7.53
C ARG A 166 -14.48 15.80 6.87
N LEU A 167 -14.12 14.79 6.10
CA LEU A 167 -15.05 13.92 5.39
C LEU A 167 -15.82 13.03 6.37
N CYS A 168 -15.11 12.37 7.28
CA CYS A 168 -15.67 11.52 8.32
C CYS A 168 -16.54 12.32 9.30
N ARG A 169 -16.13 13.55 9.66
CA ARG A 169 -16.93 14.41 10.56
C ARG A 169 -18.25 14.87 9.94
N LYS A 170 -18.29 15.12 8.63
CA LYS A 170 -19.51 15.61 7.95
C LYS A 170 -20.51 14.50 7.61
N ARG A 171 -20.03 13.32 7.20
CA ARG A 171 -20.87 12.25 6.63
C ARG A 171 -20.83 10.94 7.42
N GLY A 172 -19.96 10.82 8.41
CA GLY A 172 -19.73 9.61 9.18
C GLY A 172 -18.71 8.66 8.52
N PRO A 173 -17.86 7.99 9.30
CA PRO A 173 -16.82 7.09 8.78
C PRO A 173 -17.40 5.90 8.00
N GLY A 174 -18.48 5.29 8.48
CA GLY A 174 -19.11 4.14 7.78
C GLY A 174 -19.66 4.48 6.40
N PHE A 175 -20.23 5.67 6.21
CA PHE A 175 -20.72 6.12 4.90
C PHE A 175 -19.57 6.33 3.91
N VAL A 176 -18.51 7.03 4.36
CA VAL A 176 -17.32 7.27 3.52
C VAL A 176 -16.67 5.95 3.10
N TRP A 177 -16.59 4.98 4.02
CA TRP A 177 -16.07 3.65 3.74
C TRP A 177 -16.92 2.86 2.74
N GLY A 178 -18.25 2.92 2.86
CA GLY A 178 -19.16 2.30 1.89
C GLY A 178 -18.99 2.88 0.48
N VAL A 179 -18.93 4.22 0.37
CA VAL A 179 -18.72 4.91 -0.92
C VAL A 179 -17.37 4.53 -1.52
N ALA A 180 -16.31 4.44 -0.71
CA ALA A 180 -14.99 4.02 -1.17
C ALA A 180 -15.00 2.61 -1.77
N ASN A 181 -15.66 1.65 -1.12
CA ASN A 181 -15.77 0.27 -1.64
C ASN A 181 -16.57 0.18 -2.95
N ILE A 182 -17.65 0.97 -3.09
CA ILE A 182 -18.40 1.05 -4.34
C ILE A 182 -17.53 1.62 -5.46
N LEU A 183 -16.80 2.71 -5.17
CA LEU A 183 -15.91 3.33 -6.15
C LEU A 183 -14.77 2.38 -6.54
N MET A 184 -14.20 1.64 -5.59
CA MET A 184 -13.21 0.59 -5.85
C MET A 184 -13.77 -0.47 -6.81
N ALA A 185 -14.97 -0.99 -6.56
CA ALA A 185 -15.62 -1.98 -7.42
C ALA A 185 -15.82 -1.45 -8.85
N ILE A 186 -16.29 -0.21 -9.00
CA ILE A 186 -16.45 0.44 -10.30
C ILE A 186 -15.09 0.54 -11.03
N CYS A 187 -14.03 0.93 -10.33
CA CYS A 187 -12.69 1.02 -10.91
C CYS A 187 -12.16 -0.34 -11.38
N PHE A 188 -12.34 -1.41 -10.59
CA PHE A 188 -11.91 -2.75 -10.99
C PHE A 188 -12.70 -3.29 -12.19
N VAL A 189 -14.01 -3.05 -12.24
CA VAL A 189 -14.81 -3.37 -13.45
C VAL A 189 -14.33 -2.54 -14.64
N ALA A 190 -14.01 -1.26 -14.45
CA ALA A 190 -13.47 -0.41 -15.50
C ALA A 190 -12.12 -0.94 -16.04
N MET A 191 -11.25 -1.47 -15.18
CA MET A 191 -10.01 -2.12 -15.64
C MET A 191 -10.28 -3.30 -16.58
N LEU A 192 -11.24 -4.17 -16.23
CA LEU A 192 -11.64 -5.29 -17.09
C LEU A 192 -12.18 -4.80 -18.44
N VAL A 193 -13.00 -3.74 -18.43
CA VAL A 193 -13.51 -3.13 -19.66
C VAL A 193 -12.37 -2.57 -20.52
N VAL A 194 -11.39 -1.89 -19.91
CA VAL A 194 -10.22 -1.37 -20.63
C VAL A 194 -9.41 -2.51 -21.27
N THR A 195 -9.18 -3.62 -20.55
CA THR A 195 -8.51 -4.81 -21.11
C THR A 195 -9.30 -5.42 -22.26
N TYR A 196 -10.63 -5.51 -22.14
CA TYR A 196 -11.47 -6.02 -23.22
C TYR A 196 -11.40 -5.14 -24.47
N VAL A 197 -11.47 -3.82 -24.30
CA VAL A 197 -11.34 -2.85 -25.40
C VAL A 197 -9.96 -2.93 -26.04
N ALA A 198 -8.91 -3.05 -25.23
CA ALA A 198 -7.53 -3.18 -25.71
C ALA A 198 -7.36 -4.41 -26.61
N ASN A 199 -7.87 -5.56 -26.19
CA ASN A 199 -7.87 -6.80 -26.97
C ASN A 199 -8.72 -6.69 -28.26
N THR A 200 -9.85 -5.98 -28.22
CA THR A 200 -10.74 -5.83 -29.38
C THR A 200 -10.15 -4.94 -30.48
N ILE A 201 -9.37 -3.93 -30.12
CA ILE A 201 -8.70 -3.03 -31.08
C ILE A 201 -7.55 -3.74 -31.80
N GLY A 202 -7.04 -4.85 -31.25
CA GLY A 202 -6.09 -5.74 -31.93
C GLY A 202 -4.67 -5.19 -32.09
N TYR A 203 -4.29 -4.18 -31.30
CA TYR A 203 -2.93 -3.60 -31.31
C TYR A 203 -1.94 -4.37 -30.42
N LEU A 204 -2.44 -5.22 -29.50
CA LEU A 204 -1.61 -5.98 -28.56
C LEU A 204 -0.56 -6.83 -29.30
N GLY A 205 0.70 -6.70 -28.89
CA GLY A 205 1.83 -7.46 -29.42
C GLY A 205 2.36 -6.98 -30.78
N LYS A 206 1.77 -5.94 -31.39
CA LYS A 206 2.20 -5.39 -32.68
C LYS A 206 2.65 -3.94 -32.59
N ASP A 207 1.82 -3.09 -31.98
CA ASP A 207 2.04 -1.64 -31.91
C ASP A 207 1.89 -1.13 -30.46
N LEU A 208 2.40 0.07 -30.21
CA LEU A 208 2.20 0.77 -28.93
C LEU A 208 0.71 1.09 -28.71
N PRO A 209 0.24 1.10 -27.44
CA PRO A 209 -1.15 1.40 -27.15
C PRO A 209 -1.51 2.82 -27.59
N PRO A 210 -2.72 3.03 -28.15
CA PRO A 210 -3.26 4.36 -28.37
C PRO A 210 -3.23 5.17 -27.08
N THR A 211 -2.78 6.43 -27.15
CA THR A 211 -2.65 7.32 -25.98
C THR A 211 -3.93 7.40 -25.16
N ARG A 212 -5.11 7.30 -25.81
CA ARG A 212 -6.41 7.30 -25.13
C ARG A 212 -6.55 6.17 -24.11
N ILE A 213 -6.15 4.94 -24.45
CA ILE A 213 -6.26 3.77 -23.57
C ILE A 213 -5.37 3.95 -22.34
N VAL A 214 -4.14 4.43 -22.57
CA VAL A 214 -3.20 4.73 -21.49
C VAL A 214 -3.75 5.81 -20.55
N ILE A 215 -4.34 6.88 -21.09
CA ILE A 215 -4.99 7.93 -20.28
C ILE A 215 -6.14 7.35 -19.44
N TYR A 216 -7.00 6.50 -20.02
CA TYR A 216 -8.06 5.84 -19.26
C TYR A 216 -7.51 4.98 -18.13
N ALA A 217 -6.48 4.17 -18.38
CA ALA A 217 -5.84 3.33 -17.36
C ALA A 217 -5.21 4.18 -16.23
N LEU A 218 -4.49 5.25 -16.56
CA LEU A 218 -3.93 6.19 -15.57
C LEU A 218 -5.01 6.90 -14.76
N THR A 219 -6.14 7.25 -15.38
CA THR A 219 -7.27 7.87 -14.70
C THR A 219 -7.88 6.92 -13.67
N ILE A 220 -8.04 5.65 -14.03
CA ILE A 220 -8.53 4.62 -13.10
C ILE A 220 -7.58 4.49 -11.89
N PHE A 221 -6.26 4.38 -12.12
CA PHE A 221 -5.27 4.30 -11.04
C PHE A 221 -5.34 5.53 -10.14
N THR A 222 -5.46 6.71 -10.72
CA THR A 222 -5.55 7.99 -9.99
C THR A 222 -6.79 8.01 -9.08
N ILE A 223 -7.95 7.60 -9.59
CA ILE A 223 -9.21 7.55 -8.83
C ILE A 223 -9.14 6.54 -7.69
N LEU A 224 -8.49 5.39 -7.91
CA LEU A 224 -8.26 4.36 -6.89
C LEU A 224 -7.47 4.87 -5.67
N GLY A 225 -6.79 6.00 -5.76
CA GLY A 225 -6.10 6.61 -4.62
C GLY A 225 -7.05 7.05 -3.51
N PHE A 226 -8.28 7.45 -3.86
CA PHE A 226 -9.29 7.82 -2.87
C PHE A 226 -9.76 6.60 -2.06
N PRO A 227 -10.25 5.51 -2.67
CA PRO A 227 -10.61 4.31 -1.92
C PRO A 227 -9.46 3.74 -1.11
N LEU A 228 -8.23 3.74 -1.65
CA LEU A 228 -7.06 3.22 -0.96
C LEU A 228 -6.76 4.01 0.33
N ALA A 229 -6.86 5.34 0.29
CA ALA A 229 -6.71 6.18 1.48
C ALA A 229 -7.71 5.78 2.58
N ILE A 230 -8.98 5.58 2.20
CA ILE A 230 -10.05 5.22 3.12
C ILE A 230 -9.80 3.83 3.72
N THR A 231 -9.40 2.85 2.91
CA THR A 231 -9.09 1.49 3.36
C THR A 231 -7.95 1.46 4.39
N TYR A 232 -6.93 2.30 4.24
CA TYR A 232 -5.80 2.36 5.18
C TYR A 232 -6.10 3.08 6.51
N SER A 233 -7.25 3.71 6.66
CA SER A 233 -7.50 4.58 7.82
C SER A 233 -8.83 4.34 8.51
N VAL A 234 -9.92 4.23 7.76
CA VAL A 234 -11.27 4.18 8.35
C VAL A 234 -11.54 2.88 9.12
N PRO A 235 -11.19 1.69 8.63
CA PRO A 235 -11.34 0.45 9.41
C PRO A 235 -10.59 0.50 10.73
N TYR A 236 -9.35 1.02 10.73
CA TYR A 236 -8.51 1.19 11.92
C TYR A 236 -9.12 2.17 12.93
N ALA A 237 -9.71 3.27 12.46
CA ALA A 237 -10.41 4.21 13.32
C ALA A 237 -11.68 3.58 13.92
N LEU A 238 -12.49 2.91 13.11
CA LEU A 238 -13.73 2.28 13.55
C LEU A 238 -13.47 1.19 14.59
N ILE A 239 -12.52 0.28 14.33
CA ILE A 239 -12.21 -0.80 15.25
C ILE A 239 -11.66 -0.26 16.58
N SER A 240 -10.80 0.77 16.53
CA SER A 240 -10.26 1.40 17.73
C SER A 240 -11.36 2.04 18.59
N THR A 241 -12.34 2.73 18.00
CA THR A 241 -13.44 3.33 18.77
C THR A 241 -14.34 2.29 19.43
N HIS A 242 -14.60 1.16 18.76
CA HIS A 242 -15.46 0.11 19.30
C HIS A 242 -14.75 -0.74 20.36
N ILE A 243 -13.46 -1.02 20.20
CA ILE A 243 -12.71 -1.84 21.17
C ILE A 243 -12.29 -1.04 22.40
N GLN A 244 -11.98 0.26 22.26
CA GLN A 244 -11.71 1.12 23.42
C GLN A 244 -12.92 1.20 24.37
N SER A 245 -14.15 1.16 23.82
CA SER A 245 -15.38 1.11 24.63
C SER A 245 -15.54 -0.18 25.45
N LEU A 246 -14.81 -1.23 25.10
CA LEU A 246 -14.79 -2.52 25.80
C LEU A 246 -13.68 -2.61 26.86
N GLY A 247 -12.87 -1.57 27.04
CA GLY A 247 -11.74 -1.55 27.99
C GLY A 247 -10.55 -2.42 27.56
N LEU A 248 -10.55 -2.93 26.34
CA LEU A 248 -9.47 -3.71 25.76
C LEU A 248 -8.36 -2.78 25.22
N GLY A 249 -7.11 -3.20 25.35
CA GLY A 249 -5.95 -2.41 24.95
C GLY A 249 -5.97 -2.02 23.46
N GLN A 250 -5.51 -0.79 23.17
CA GLN A 250 -5.44 -0.27 21.79
C GLN A 250 -4.52 -1.12 20.89
N GLY A 251 -3.44 -1.69 21.44
CA GLY A 251 -2.52 -2.58 20.70
C GLY A 251 -3.19 -3.87 20.23
N LEU A 252 -3.99 -4.49 21.08
CA LEU A 252 -4.75 -5.71 20.76
C LEU A 252 -5.76 -5.46 19.62
N SER A 253 -6.40 -4.29 19.63
CA SER A 253 -7.34 -3.86 18.59
C SER A 253 -6.69 -3.79 17.21
N MET A 254 -5.48 -3.22 17.15
CA MET A 254 -4.72 -3.11 15.90
C MET A 254 -4.22 -4.47 15.43
N GLY A 255 -3.80 -5.34 16.35
CA GLY A 255 -3.37 -6.71 16.05
C GLY A 255 -4.49 -7.54 15.40
N VAL A 256 -5.71 -7.47 15.94
CA VAL A 256 -6.88 -8.17 15.40
C VAL A 256 -7.21 -7.70 13.98
N LEU A 257 -7.18 -6.38 13.74
CA LEU A 257 -7.45 -5.85 12.41
C LEU A 257 -6.37 -6.27 11.41
N ASN A 258 -5.09 -6.24 11.81
CA ASN A 258 -4.01 -6.73 10.96
C ASN A 258 -4.16 -8.23 10.64
N LEU A 259 -4.65 -9.05 11.58
CA LEU A 259 -4.95 -10.45 11.30
C LEU A 259 -6.03 -10.59 10.21
N ALA A 260 -7.06 -9.74 10.23
CA ALA A 260 -8.08 -9.71 9.17
C ALA A 260 -7.54 -9.23 7.81
N ILE A 261 -6.40 -8.56 7.78
CA ILE A 261 -5.73 -8.10 6.56
C ILE A 261 -4.76 -9.14 6.02
N VAL A 262 -4.08 -9.87 6.91
CA VAL A 262 -3.05 -10.87 6.55
C VAL A 262 -3.64 -12.23 6.25
N LEU A 263 -4.66 -12.70 6.98
CA LEU A 263 -5.30 -13.99 6.71
C LEU A 263 -5.79 -14.19 5.26
N PRO A 264 -6.27 -13.14 4.55
CA PRO A 264 -6.66 -13.25 3.16
C PRO A 264 -5.52 -13.11 2.14
N GLN A 265 -4.28 -12.84 2.56
CA GLN A 265 -3.08 -12.84 1.71
C GLN A 265 -2.71 -14.27 1.31
#